data_AF-A0A960GA90-F1
#
_entry.id   AF-A0A960GA90-F1
#
_cell.length_a   1.000
_cell.length_b   1.000
_cell.length_c   1.000
_cell.angle_alpha   90.00
_cell.angle_beta   90.00
_cell.angle_gamma   90.00
#
_symmetry.space_group_name_H-M   'P 1'
#
loop_
_entity.id
_entity.type
_entity.pdbx_description
1 polymer ?
#
loop_
_entity_poly.entity_id
_entity_poly.type
_entity_poly.pdbx_seq_one_letter_code
_entity_poly.pdbx_strand_id
1 'polypeptide(L)' 'MANYPASQPGSKRHTLSVLVENRPGVLARIAGLFARRAFNINSLSVSPTERPDISRVTVTADVE' A
#
# COMPACT_ATOMS: atom_id res chain seq x y z
N MET A 1 2.14 -21.64 -14.46
CA MET A 1 1.68 -20.27 -14.17
C MET A 1 0.86 -20.32 -12.91
N ALA A 2 1.47 -20.01 -11.77
CA ALA A 2 0.83 -20.11 -10.46
C ALA A 2 -0.36 -19.16 -10.40
N ASN A 3 -1.47 -19.67 -9.89
CA ASN A 3 -2.68 -18.92 -9.59
C ASN A 3 -2.27 -17.74 -8.69
N TYR A 4 -2.14 -16.53 -9.24
CA TYR A 4 -2.11 -15.33 -8.41
C TYR A 4 -3.42 -15.38 -7.62
N PRO A 5 -3.40 -15.36 -6.28
CA PRO A 5 -4.64 -15.40 -5.54
C PRO A 5 -5.38 -14.10 -5.86
N ALA A 6 -6.32 -14.16 -6.80
CA ALA A 6 -7.46 -13.27 -6.80
C ALA A 6 -8.02 -13.41 -5.38
N SER A 7 -8.03 -12.30 -4.63
CA SER A 7 -8.56 -12.14 -3.26
C SER A 7 -9.39 -13.34 -2.81
N GLN A 8 -8.88 -14.09 -1.83
CA GLN A 8 -9.57 -15.29 -1.33
C GLN A 8 -11.01 -14.94 -0.93
N PRO A 9 -12.00 -15.81 -1.20
CA PRO A 9 -13.37 -15.60 -0.76
C PRO A 9 -13.40 -15.43 0.76
N GLY A 10 -13.75 -14.24 1.24
CA GLY A 10 -13.74 -13.89 2.68
C GLY A 10 -12.80 -12.74 3.05
N SER A 11 -11.79 -12.45 2.23
CA SER A 11 -10.90 -11.29 2.45
C SER A 11 -11.58 -9.98 2.05
N LYS A 12 -11.56 -8.98 2.94
CA LYS A 12 -12.07 -7.63 2.64
C LYS A 12 -10.99 -6.77 2.02
N ARG A 13 -11.30 -6.18 0.87
CA ARG A 13 -10.44 -5.21 0.19
C ARG A 13 -10.60 -3.82 0.78
N HIS A 14 -9.49 -3.20 1.13
CA HIS A 14 -9.45 -1.84 1.67
C HIS A 14 -8.49 -0.98 0.88
N THR A 15 -8.89 0.28 0.63
CA THR A 15 -8.03 1.29 0.00
C THR A 15 -7.77 2.41 0.99
N LEU A 16 -6.49 2.74 1.19
CA LEU A 16 -6.01 3.78 2.07
C LEU A 16 -5.25 4.82 1.24
N SER A 17 -5.55 6.11 1.43
CA SER A 17 -4.76 7.20 0.85
C SER A 17 -4.20 8.06 1.96
N VAL A 18 -2.87 8.16 2.03
CA VAL A 18 -2.15 8.85 3.10
C VAL A 18 -1.18 9.88 2.53
N LEU A 19 -1.03 10.99 3.23
CA LEU A 19 0.02 11.97 2.96
C LEU A 19 1.27 11.59 3.74
N VAL A 20 2.40 11.56 3.08
CA VAL A 20 3.68 11.16 3.66
C VAL A 20 4.77 12.13 3.24
N GLU A 21 5.81 12.21 4.05
CA GLU A 21 6.98 13.01 3.71
C GLU A 21 7.75 12.36 2.56
N ASN A 22 8.20 13.17 1.61
CA ASN A 22 8.96 12.71 0.45
C ASN A 22 10.45 12.57 0.80
N ARG A 23 10.79 11.50 1.54
CA ARG A 23 12.17 11.19 1.94
C ARG A 23 12.54 9.73 1.67
N PRO A 24 13.84 9.42 1.48
CA PRO A 24 14.31 8.04 1.33
C PRO A 24 13.83 7.14 2.47
N GLY A 25 13.42 5.90 2.13
CA GLY A 25 13.00 4.88 3.10
C GLY A 25 11.53 4.92 3.51
N VAL A 26 10.77 5.97 3.18
CA VAL A 26 9.33 6.06 3.53
C VAL A 26 8.51 4.95 2.86
N LEU A 27 8.73 4.68 1.57
CA LEU A 27 8.03 3.58 0.87
C LEU A 27 8.36 2.20 1.46
N ALA A 28 9.63 1.96 1.80
CA ALA A 28 10.05 0.71 2.42
C ALA A 28 9.39 0.52 3.80
N ARG A 29 9.27 1.60 4.59
CA ARG A 29 8.56 1.58 5.87
C ARG A 29 7.07 1.27 5.69
N ILE A 30 6.42 1.84 4.68
CA ILE A 30 5.01 1.56 4.34
C ILE A 30 4.86 0.08 3.97
N ALA A 31 5.62 -0.41 2.99
CA ALA A 31 5.58 -1.81 2.58
C ALA A 31 5.84 -2.76 3.78
N GLY A 32 6.80 -2.43 4.64
CA GLY A 32 7.10 -3.18 5.86
C GLY A 32 5.97 -3.17 6.90
N LEU A 33 5.14 -2.13 6.98
CA LEU A 33 3.96 -2.10 7.85
C LEU A 33 2.91 -3.13 7.43
N PHE A 34 2.63 -3.25 6.13
CA PHE A 34 1.71 -4.25 5.58
C PHE A 34 2.30 -5.66 5.73
N ALA A 35 3.58 -5.84 5.39
CA ALA A 35 4.26 -7.13 5.50
C ALA A 35 4.24 -7.69 6.93
N ARG A 36 4.45 -6.84 7.96
CA ARG A 36 4.40 -7.27 9.37
C ARG A 36 3.01 -7.74 9.84
N ARG A 37 1.96 -7.38 9.12
CA ARG A 37 0.58 -7.80 9.41
C ARG A 37 0.10 -8.91 8.47
N ALA A 38 0.99 -9.42 7.60
CA ALA A 38 0.66 -10.37 6.55
C ALA A 38 -0.48 -9.89 5.63
N PHE A 39 -0.61 -8.58 5.44
CA PHE A 39 -1.59 -8.02 4.51
C PHE A 39 -1.07 -8.11 3.09
N ASN A 40 -1.90 -8.63 2.19
CA ASN A 40 -1.58 -8.72 0.77
C ASN A 40 -1.84 -7.37 0.11
N ILE A 41 -0.79 -6.70 -0.36
CA ILE A 41 -0.93 -5.47 -1.15
C ILE A 41 -1.32 -5.85 -2.58
N ASN A 42 -2.51 -5.42 -3.03
CA ASN A 42 -2.94 -5.58 -4.42
C ASN A 42 -2.40 -4.45 -5.30
N SER A 43 -2.38 -3.22 -4.79
CA SER A 43 -1.82 -2.07 -5.49
C SER A 43 -1.21 -1.06 -4.54
N LEU A 44 -0.16 -0.39 -5.01
CA LEU A 44 0.48 0.74 -4.34
C LEU A 44 0.84 1.78 -5.40
N SER A 45 0.37 3.00 -5.23
CA SER A 45 0.72 4.13 -6.08
C SER A 45 1.23 5.30 -5.24
N VAL A 46 2.13 6.08 -5.84
CA VAL A 46 2.76 7.24 -5.21
C VAL A 46 2.66 8.38 -6.20
N SER A 47 2.18 9.53 -5.74
CA SER A 47 2.09 10.75 -6.55
C SER A 47 2.64 11.92 -5.74
N PRO A 48 3.38 12.85 -6.37
CA PRO A 48 3.73 14.11 -5.72
C PRO A 48 2.45 14.93 -5.43
N THR A 49 2.54 15.83 -4.46
CA THR A 49 1.48 16.82 -4.19
C THR A 49 1.93 18.21 -4.62
N GLU A 50 1.09 19.23 -4.41
CA GLU A 50 1.44 20.64 -4.57
C GLU A 50 2.60 21.07 -3.66
N ARG A 51 2.82 20.33 -2.57
CA ARG A 51 3.94 20.50 -1.66
C ARG A 51 5.04 19.49 -2.01
N PRO A 52 6.24 19.92 -2.46
CA PRO A 52 7.28 19.00 -2.94
C PRO A 52 7.88 18.11 -1.84
N ASP A 53 7.75 18.53 -0.58
CA ASP A 53 8.12 17.77 0.62
C ASP A 53 7.10 16.68 0.99
N ILE A 54 5.92 16.66 0.34
CA ILE A 54 4.82 15.75 0.64
C ILE A 54 4.41 14.97 -0.61
N SER A 55 4.27 13.65 -0.44
CA SER A 55 3.73 12.74 -1.43
C SER A 55 2.42 12.14 -0.94
N ARG A 56 1.51 11.83 -1.86
CA ARG A 56 0.34 11.01 -1.59
C ARG A 56 0.64 9.57 -1.96
N VAL A 57 0.45 8.67 -1.00
CA VAL A 57 0.55 7.22 -1.22
C VAL A 57 -0.85 6.63 -1.12
N THR A 58 -1.24 5.87 -2.12
CA THR A 58 -2.51 5.12 -2.13
C THR A 58 -2.20 3.64 -2.19
N VAL A 59 -2.72 2.88 -1.23
CA VAL A 59 -2.52 1.42 -1.12
C VAL A 59 -3.87 0.75 -1.11
N THR A 60 -4.03 -0.29 -1.94
CA THR A 60 -5.14 -1.23 -1.84
C THR A 60 -4.61 -2.57 -1.34
N ALA A 61 -5.19 -3.07 -0.26
CA ALA A 61 -4.79 -4.32 0.37
C ALA A 61 -5.99 -5.16 0.78
N ASP A 62 -5.77 -6.46 0.77
CA ASP A 62 -6.69 -7.50 1.20
C ASP A 62 -6.40 -7.85 2.68
N VAL A 63 -7.44 -7.77 3.52
CA VAL A 63 -7.39 -8.06 4.97
C VAL A 63 -8.31 -9.25 5.25
N GLU A 64 -7.74 -10.32 5.81
CA GLU A 64 -8.48 -11.45 6.37
C GLU A 64 -9.02 -11.14 7.78
#